data_AF-A0A1I0K3X6-F1
#
_entry.id   AF-A0A1I0K3X6-F1
#
_cell.length_a   1.000
_cell.length_b   1.000
_cell.length_c   1.000
_cell.angle_alpha   90.00
_cell.angle_beta   90.00
_cell.angle_gamma   90.00
#
_symmetry.space_group_name_H-M   'P 1'
#
loop_
_entity.id
_entity.type
_entity.pdbx_description
1 polymer ?
#
loop_
_entity_poly.entity_id
_entity_poly.type
_entity_poly.pdbx_seq_one_letter_code
_entity_poly.pdbx_strand_id
1 'polypeptide(L)'
;MRLQECFEDFLRDGSTYWAPSSYQYYKRNVGYFFNYLANRYGRPSGSMELSELPETILAEYVVWLRSKEKYAGHPLRGAMNVNGTIKNNTVNTYMRAVKCFFNYLYRRKYTGIRYTEGLKLPRSDDDQIVPLLEKLLRQYVQVFHPKGTLFRKLEENKGINGSVVKALFQRIVRNTGIERLHPHLLRYTFATSYIMGGGNLETLRLLLGHFDYSVTRKYLHLAAQYQITGTDIYRLDPIFFQKGY
;
A
#
# COMPACT_ATOMS: atom_id res chain seq x y z
N MET A 1 22.06 18.25 -16.53
CA MET A 1 21.23 17.20 -17.15
C MET A 1 19.81 17.39 -16.65
N ARG A 2 18.85 17.38 -17.58
CA ARG A 2 17.45 17.64 -17.25
C ARG A 2 16.86 16.47 -16.47
N LEU A 3 15.94 16.78 -15.58
CA LEU A 3 15.23 15.76 -14.81
C LEU A 3 14.49 14.76 -15.69
N GLN A 4 13.91 15.22 -16.81
CA GLN A 4 13.23 14.35 -17.76
C GLN A 4 14.18 13.33 -18.39
N GLU A 5 15.37 13.75 -18.83
CA GLU A 5 16.38 12.87 -19.41
C GLU A 5 16.86 11.83 -18.39
N CYS A 6 17.14 12.29 -17.17
CA CYS A 6 17.50 11.41 -16.06
C CYS A 6 16.42 10.35 -15.79
N PHE A 7 15.14 10.74 -15.88
CA PHE A 7 14.01 9.87 -15.60
C PHE A 7 13.77 8.85 -16.70
N GLU A 8 13.95 9.24 -17.96
CA GLU A 8 13.90 8.33 -19.09
C GLU A 8 14.99 7.25 -19.02
N ASP A 9 16.21 7.62 -18.60
CA ASP A 9 17.27 6.65 -18.37
C ASP A 9 16.95 5.69 -17.21
N PHE A 10 16.42 6.22 -16.09
CA PHE A 10 15.94 5.41 -14.97
C PHE A 10 14.86 4.41 -15.38
N LEU A 11 13.88 4.85 -16.18
CA LEU A 11 12.81 3.98 -16.69
C LEU A 11 13.34 2.93 -17.66
N ARG A 12 14.28 3.31 -18.54
CA ARG A 12 14.93 2.39 -19.49
C ARG A 12 15.71 1.30 -18.76
N ASP A 13 16.58 1.68 -17.82
CA ASP A 13 17.35 0.75 -16.98
C ASP A 13 16.43 -0.23 -16.26
N GLY A 14 15.42 0.28 -15.56
CA GLY A 14 14.47 -0.55 -14.83
C GLY A 14 13.63 -1.48 -15.71
N SER A 15 13.32 -1.07 -16.94
CA SER A 15 12.54 -1.89 -17.89
C SER A 15 13.25 -3.21 -18.27
N THR A 16 14.55 -3.32 -18.02
CA THR A 16 15.30 -4.56 -18.26
C THR A 16 14.99 -5.67 -17.24
N TYR A 17 14.44 -5.33 -16.05
CA TYR A 17 14.15 -6.32 -14.99
C TYR A 17 12.83 -6.09 -14.24
N TRP A 18 12.11 -4.99 -14.46
CA TRP A 18 10.83 -4.71 -13.83
C TRP A 18 9.66 -5.37 -14.57
N ALA A 19 8.67 -5.81 -13.80
CA ALA A 19 7.35 -6.12 -14.36
C ALA A 19 6.70 -4.85 -14.95
N PRO A 20 5.81 -4.97 -15.96
CA PRO A 20 5.12 -3.82 -16.57
C PRO A 20 4.35 -2.94 -15.56
N SER A 21 3.80 -3.54 -14.50
CA SER A 21 3.13 -2.82 -13.42
C SER A 21 4.08 -1.93 -12.61
N SER A 22 5.32 -2.36 -12.41
CA SER A 22 6.37 -1.59 -11.73
C SER A 22 6.80 -0.38 -12.57
N TYR A 23 6.94 -0.54 -13.89
CA TYR A 23 7.18 0.58 -14.81
C TYR A 23 6.11 1.66 -14.65
N GLN A 24 4.82 1.27 -14.71
CA GLN A 24 3.71 2.21 -14.55
C GLN A 24 3.67 2.83 -13.15
N TYR A 25 4.02 2.07 -12.12
CA TYR A 25 4.14 2.58 -10.76
C TYR A 25 5.20 3.70 -10.67
N TYR A 26 6.41 3.50 -11.21
CA TYR A 26 7.44 4.53 -11.19
C TYR A 26 7.08 5.73 -12.06
N LYS A 27 6.61 5.49 -13.31
CA LYS A 27 6.13 6.53 -14.23
C LYS A 27 5.13 7.47 -13.56
N ARG A 28 4.12 6.89 -12.90
CA ARG A 28 3.07 7.65 -12.22
C ARG A 28 3.59 8.43 -11.02
N ASN A 29 4.33 7.78 -10.12
CA ASN A 29 4.66 8.39 -8.82
C ASN A 29 5.83 9.38 -8.91
N VAL A 30 6.83 9.15 -9.76
CA VAL A 30 7.91 10.13 -10.01
C VAL A 30 7.40 11.26 -10.90
N GLY A 31 6.54 10.98 -11.89
CA GLY A 31 5.87 12.02 -12.66
C GLY A 31 5.01 12.94 -11.78
N TYR A 32 4.38 12.40 -10.73
CA TYR A 32 3.65 13.22 -9.77
C TYR A 32 4.56 14.18 -8.98
N PHE A 33 5.81 13.78 -8.69
CA PHE A 33 6.82 14.67 -8.14
C PHE A 33 7.26 15.75 -9.15
N PHE A 34 7.39 15.41 -10.43
CA PHE A 34 7.73 16.41 -11.47
C PHE A 34 6.62 17.44 -11.64
N ASN A 35 5.35 17.02 -11.55
CA ASN A 35 4.22 17.95 -11.51
C ASN A 35 4.27 18.87 -10.28
N TYR A 36 4.70 18.36 -9.12
CA TYR A 36 4.93 19.21 -7.95
C TYR A 36 6.01 20.27 -8.24
N LEU A 37 7.15 19.89 -8.82
CA LEU A 37 8.21 20.83 -9.21
C LEU A 37 7.72 21.86 -10.22
N ALA A 38 6.99 21.42 -11.24
CA ALA A 38 6.41 22.27 -12.27
C ALA A 38 5.54 23.38 -11.68
N ASN A 39 4.61 22.99 -10.78
CA ASN A 39 3.72 23.92 -10.10
C ASN A 39 4.48 24.84 -9.12
N ARG A 40 5.47 24.31 -8.40
CA ARG A 40 6.25 25.07 -7.41
C ARG A 40 7.13 26.14 -8.04
N TYR A 41 7.76 25.83 -9.18
CA TYR A 41 8.73 26.71 -9.83
C TYR A 41 8.18 27.40 -11.09
N GLY A 42 6.91 27.16 -11.46
CA GLY A 42 6.29 27.77 -12.63
C GLY A 42 6.93 27.34 -13.96
N ARG A 43 7.42 26.10 -14.05
CA ARG A 43 8.14 25.56 -15.21
C ARG A 43 7.46 24.31 -15.79
N PRO A 44 7.69 23.95 -17.06
CA PRO A 44 7.19 22.70 -17.62
C PRO A 44 7.67 21.46 -16.83
N SER A 45 6.83 20.43 -16.75
CA SER A 45 7.17 19.19 -16.03
C SER A 45 8.44 18.54 -16.58
N GLY A 46 9.39 18.24 -15.70
CA GLY A 46 10.66 17.59 -16.04
C GLY A 46 11.70 18.49 -16.71
N SER A 47 11.41 19.78 -16.94
CA SER A 47 12.31 20.69 -17.65
C SER A 47 13.43 21.28 -16.78
N MET A 48 13.33 21.17 -15.45
CA MET A 48 14.37 21.64 -14.54
C MET A 48 15.64 20.81 -14.66
N GLU A 49 16.78 21.47 -14.50
CA GLU A 49 18.07 20.81 -14.39
C GLU A 49 18.25 20.21 -13.00
N LEU A 50 18.89 19.04 -12.93
CA LEU A 50 19.16 18.38 -11.65
C LEU A 50 20.01 19.24 -10.69
N SER A 51 20.90 20.08 -11.23
CA SER A 51 21.75 20.99 -10.44
C SER A 51 21.00 22.18 -9.85
N GLU A 52 19.80 22.48 -10.32
CA GLU A 52 18.97 23.57 -9.79
C GLU A 52 18.15 23.15 -8.56
N LEU A 53 18.12 21.85 -8.23
CA LEU A 53 17.31 21.36 -7.14
C LEU A 53 17.95 21.68 -5.78
N PRO A 54 17.21 22.30 -4.84
CA PRO A 54 17.65 22.44 -3.46
C PRO A 54 17.88 21.07 -2.81
N GLU A 55 18.87 20.95 -1.93
CA GLU A 55 19.12 19.72 -1.16
C GLU A 55 17.90 19.29 -0.32
N THR A 56 17.09 20.27 0.09
CA THR A 56 15.86 20.10 0.87
C THR A 56 14.65 19.65 0.05
N ILE A 57 14.76 19.52 -1.27
CA ILE A 57 13.60 19.37 -2.16
C ILE A 57 12.73 18.15 -1.82
N LEU A 58 13.33 17.05 -1.35
CA LEU A 58 12.58 15.86 -0.95
C LEU A 58 11.81 16.07 0.36
N ALA A 59 12.38 16.82 1.31
CA ALA A 59 11.70 17.17 2.55
C ALA A 59 10.54 18.13 2.28
N GLU A 60 10.75 19.13 1.43
CA GLU A 60 9.70 20.06 0.98
C GLU A 60 8.54 19.31 0.30
N TYR A 61 8.86 18.34 -0.55
CA TYR A 61 7.85 17.52 -1.20
C TYR A 61 7.05 16.68 -0.20
N VAL A 62 7.68 16.12 0.84
CA VAL A 62 6.98 15.42 1.92
C VAL A 62 6.02 16.35 2.66
N VAL A 63 6.45 17.58 2.98
CA VAL A 63 5.61 18.58 3.65
C VAL A 63 4.40 18.92 2.77
N TRP A 64 4.62 19.18 1.49
CA TRP A 64 3.55 19.46 0.54
C TRP A 64 2.57 18.28 0.40
N LEU A 65 3.07 17.05 0.31
CA LEU A 65 2.22 15.86 0.25
C LEU A 65 1.31 15.80 1.48
N ARG A 66 1.86 16.00 2.69
CA ARG A 66 1.12 15.94 3.95
C ARG A 66 0.08 17.06 4.11
N SER A 67 0.28 18.22 3.47
CA SER A 67 -0.70 19.31 3.50
C SER A 67 -1.84 19.11 2.51
N LYS A 68 -1.75 18.14 1.58
CA LYS A 68 -2.81 17.92 0.60
C LYS A 68 -4.06 17.34 1.24
N GLU A 69 -5.18 17.95 0.88
CA GLU A 69 -6.48 17.38 1.19
C GLU A 69 -6.72 16.07 0.44
N LYS A 70 -7.41 15.15 1.11
CA LYS A 70 -7.76 13.85 0.57
C LYS A 70 -8.70 14.02 -0.64
N TYR A 71 -8.36 13.36 -1.75
CA TYR A 71 -9.13 13.42 -3.01
C TYR A 71 -9.33 14.83 -3.58
N ALA A 72 -8.44 15.77 -3.29
CA ALA A 72 -8.48 17.11 -3.87
C ALA A 72 -8.61 17.07 -5.42
N GLY A 73 -9.61 17.76 -5.96
CA GLY A 73 -9.92 17.79 -7.39
C GLY A 73 -10.66 16.57 -7.95
N HIS A 74 -11.07 15.59 -7.12
CA HIS A 74 -11.87 14.46 -7.60
C HIS A 74 -13.32 14.90 -7.88
N PRO A 75 -13.91 14.59 -9.06
CA PRO A 75 -15.25 15.06 -9.44
C PRO A 75 -16.35 14.69 -8.43
N LEU A 76 -16.21 13.52 -7.79
CA LEU A 76 -17.17 13.04 -6.79
C LEU A 76 -16.82 13.43 -5.35
N ARG A 77 -15.82 14.29 -5.13
CA ARG A 77 -15.36 14.60 -3.77
C ARG A 77 -16.49 15.11 -2.89
N GLY A 78 -17.36 15.99 -3.39
CA GLY A 78 -18.51 16.50 -2.62
C GLY A 78 -19.53 15.41 -2.21
N ALA A 79 -19.59 14.32 -2.97
CA ALA A 79 -20.43 13.15 -2.64
C ALA A 79 -19.68 12.09 -1.81
N MET A 80 -18.35 12.20 -1.71
CA MET A 80 -17.53 11.35 -0.86
C MET A 80 -17.47 12.01 0.52
N ASN A 81 -18.01 11.36 1.56
CA ASN A 81 -17.86 11.84 2.94
C ASN A 81 -16.42 11.62 3.41
N VAL A 82 -15.48 12.43 2.93
CA VAL A 82 -14.04 12.29 3.12
C VAL A 82 -13.43 13.61 3.56
N ASN A 83 -13.05 13.66 4.84
CA ASN A 83 -12.38 14.80 5.46
C ASN A 83 -10.90 14.51 5.71
N GLY A 84 -10.11 15.57 5.91
CA GLY A 84 -8.70 15.50 6.29
C GLY A 84 -7.69 15.44 5.13
N THR A 85 -6.42 15.23 5.50
CA THR A 85 -5.29 15.17 4.56
C THR A 85 -5.02 13.75 4.07
N ILE A 86 -4.17 13.60 3.05
CA ILE A 86 -3.79 12.27 2.58
C ILE A 86 -3.10 11.47 3.71
N LYS A 87 -3.34 10.15 3.73
CA LYS A 87 -2.80 9.24 4.75
C LYS A 87 -1.27 9.16 4.69
N ASN A 88 -0.63 8.89 5.83
CA ASN A 88 0.82 8.68 5.91
C ASN A 88 1.28 7.53 5.01
N ASN A 89 0.49 6.46 4.92
CA ASN A 89 0.76 5.34 4.01
C ASN A 89 0.76 5.77 2.53
N THR A 90 -0.07 6.76 2.17
CA THR A 90 -0.10 7.34 0.82
C THR A 90 1.15 8.19 0.57
N VAL A 91 1.55 9.04 1.52
CA VAL A 91 2.80 9.81 1.46
C VAL A 91 3.99 8.86 1.26
N ASN A 92 4.08 7.80 2.06
CA ASN A 92 5.13 6.79 1.98
C ASN A 92 5.14 6.06 0.63
N THR A 93 3.96 5.86 0.03
CA THR A 93 3.85 5.26 -1.32
C THR A 93 4.43 6.16 -2.41
N TYR A 94 4.14 7.47 -2.38
CA TYR A 94 4.75 8.43 -3.31
C TYR A 94 6.27 8.51 -3.12
N MET A 95 6.70 8.64 -1.86
CA MET A 95 8.11 8.82 -1.53
C MET A 95 8.97 7.60 -1.84
N ARG A 96 8.43 6.38 -1.81
CA ARG A 96 9.18 5.18 -2.18
C ARG A 96 9.70 5.25 -3.61
N ALA A 97 8.87 5.67 -4.56
CA ALA A 97 9.28 5.81 -5.95
C ALA A 97 10.31 6.93 -6.14
N VAL A 98 10.05 8.11 -5.54
CA VAL A 98 10.95 9.28 -5.65
C VAL A 98 12.31 8.97 -5.03
N LYS A 99 12.36 8.36 -3.85
CA LYS A 99 13.63 7.95 -3.23
C LYS A 99 14.41 6.97 -4.10
N CYS A 100 13.74 6.02 -4.73
CA CYS A 100 14.39 5.07 -5.64
C CYS A 100 15.04 5.80 -6.81
N PHE A 101 14.31 6.74 -7.43
CA PHE A 101 14.83 7.59 -8.50
C PHE A 101 16.05 8.41 -8.06
N PHE A 102 15.97 9.15 -6.95
CA PHE A 102 17.11 9.96 -6.48
C PHE A 102 18.31 9.12 -6.05
N ASN A 103 18.10 7.96 -5.44
CA ASN A 103 19.18 7.01 -5.17
C ASN A 103 19.82 6.48 -6.45
N TYR A 104 19.04 6.30 -7.52
CA TYR A 104 19.57 5.95 -8.83
C TYR A 104 20.44 7.09 -9.40
N LEU A 105 19.98 8.34 -9.35
CA LEU A 105 20.76 9.51 -9.80
C LEU A 105 22.13 9.60 -9.10
N TYR A 106 22.13 9.40 -7.78
CA TYR A 106 23.36 9.39 -6.98
C TYR A 106 24.28 8.22 -7.35
N ARG A 107 23.73 7.00 -7.52
CA ARG A 107 24.52 5.81 -7.92
C ARG A 107 25.13 5.95 -9.32
N ARG A 108 24.38 6.52 -10.27
CA ARG A 108 24.86 6.82 -11.63
C ARG A 108 25.76 8.07 -11.70
N LYS A 109 26.03 8.72 -10.56
CA LYS A 109 26.87 9.93 -10.46
C LYS A 109 26.34 11.12 -11.27
N TYR A 110 25.03 11.17 -11.51
CA TYR A 110 24.37 12.34 -12.12
C TYR A 110 24.31 13.53 -11.15
N THR A 111 24.46 13.26 -9.86
CA THR A 111 24.60 14.26 -8.81
C THR A 111 25.60 13.78 -7.76
N GLY A 112 26.35 14.72 -7.18
CA GLY A 112 27.18 14.47 -6.00
C GLY A 112 26.40 14.48 -4.68
N ILE A 113 25.14 14.93 -4.71
CA ILE A 113 24.31 15.15 -3.51
C ILE A 113 23.45 13.92 -3.27
N ARG A 114 23.48 13.40 -2.04
CA ARG A 114 22.62 12.30 -1.61
C ARG A 114 21.33 12.85 -1.00
N TYR A 115 20.40 13.31 -1.83
CA TYR A 115 19.12 13.93 -1.40
C TYR A 115 18.27 13.10 -0.41
N THR A 116 18.48 11.78 -0.35
CA THR A 116 17.75 10.89 0.58
C THR A 116 18.38 10.80 1.97
N GLU A 117 19.57 11.37 2.16
CA GLU A 117 20.27 11.43 3.43
C GLU A 117 19.51 12.31 4.44
N GLY A 118 19.37 11.84 5.68
CA GLY A 118 18.63 12.55 6.72
C GLY A 118 17.10 12.66 6.52
N LEU A 119 16.54 12.22 5.38
CA LEU A 119 15.12 12.36 5.07
C LEU A 119 14.23 11.50 5.99
N LYS A 120 13.43 12.16 6.84
CA LYS A 120 12.44 11.52 7.72
C LYS A 120 11.05 11.44 7.06
N LEU A 121 10.44 10.25 7.11
CA LEU A 121 9.09 9.98 6.61
C LEU A 121 8.10 9.80 7.76
N PRO A 122 6.80 10.10 7.57
CA PRO A 122 5.80 9.90 8.60
C PRO A 122 5.62 8.41 8.93
N ARG A 123 5.32 8.12 10.19
CA ARG A 123 4.99 6.75 10.63
C ARG A 123 3.76 6.26 9.88
N SER A 124 3.80 4.98 9.49
CA SER A 124 2.67 4.33 8.86
C SER A 124 1.44 4.40 9.75
N ASP A 125 0.27 4.55 9.12
CA ASP A 125 -1.01 4.51 9.81
C ASP A 125 -1.28 3.09 10.34
N ASP A 126 -1.75 2.96 11.58
CA ASP A 126 -2.19 1.68 12.15
C ASP A 126 -3.45 1.16 11.45
N ASP A 127 -3.48 -0.15 11.29
CA ASP A 127 -4.48 -0.93 10.55
C ASP A 127 -5.21 -1.86 11.55
N GLN A 128 -6.53 -1.68 11.70
CA GLN A 128 -7.36 -2.49 12.60
C GLN A 128 -8.59 -2.99 11.83
N ILE A 129 -8.93 -4.28 11.91
CA ILE A 129 -10.23 -4.88 11.52
C ILE A 129 -10.33 -6.34 12.00
N VAL A 130 -11.53 -6.91 12.08
CA VAL A 130 -11.92 -8.25 12.60
C VAL A 130 -12.98 -8.87 11.66
N PRO A 131 -12.85 -10.14 11.20
CA PRO A 131 -14.08 -10.95 10.96
C PRO A 131 -14.01 -12.50 11.09
N LEU A 132 -15.18 -13.12 11.39
CA LEU A 132 -15.48 -14.57 11.42
C LEU A 132 -15.55 -15.23 10.03
N LEU A 133 -14.89 -16.39 9.81
CA LEU A 133 -14.66 -16.94 8.47
C LEU A 133 -15.27 -18.33 8.19
N GLU A 134 -15.12 -19.34 9.07
CA GLU A 134 -15.44 -20.73 8.70
C GLU A 134 -16.94 -20.98 8.41
N LYS A 135 -17.83 -20.61 9.33
CA LYS A 135 -19.27 -20.87 9.19
C LYS A 135 -19.86 -20.26 7.92
N LEU A 136 -19.43 -19.03 7.60
CA LEU A 136 -19.88 -18.30 6.42
C LEU A 136 -19.38 -18.95 5.13
N LEU A 137 -18.15 -19.46 5.12
CA LEU A 137 -17.60 -20.13 3.94
C LEU A 137 -18.33 -21.45 3.67
N ARG A 138 -18.65 -22.23 4.71
CA ARG A 138 -19.44 -23.47 4.58
C ARG A 138 -20.83 -23.20 4.02
N GLN A 139 -21.53 -22.20 4.56
CA GLN A 139 -22.84 -21.77 4.05
C GLN A 139 -22.74 -21.32 2.59
N TYR A 140 -21.72 -20.54 2.25
CA TYR A 140 -21.50 -20.08 0.89
C TYR A 140 -21.31 -21.26 -0.09
N VAL A 141 -20.47 -22.24 0.24
CA VAL A 141 -20.24 -23.41 -0.63
C VAL A 141 -21.51 -24.24 -0.79
N GLN A 142 -22.31 -24.40 0.27
CA GLN A 142 -23.58 -25.12 0.23
C GLN A 142 -24.64 -24.41 -0.61
N VAL A 143 -24.69 -23.07 -0.59
CA VAL A 143 -25.72 -22.32 -1.32
C VAL A 143 -25.33 -22.11 -2.79
N PHE A 144 -24.06 -21.77 -3.05
CA PHE A 144 -23.62 -21.31 -4.37
C PHE A 144 -22.98 -22.40 -5.22
N HIS A 145 -22.66 -23.57 -4.64
CA HIS A 145 -22.03 -24.72 -5.31
C HIS A 145 -21.00 -24.33 -6.38
N PRO A 146 -19.97 -23.57 -6.02
CA PRO A 146 -19.04 -23.01 -7.00
C PRO A 146 -18.30 -24.11 -7.77
N LYS A 147 -18.24 -24.00 -9.10
CA LYS A 147 -17.47 -24.88 -9.97
C LYS A 147 -16.25 -24.12 -10.51
N GLY A 148 -15.05 -24.67 -10.32
CA GLY A 148 -13.79 -24.02 -10.70
C GLY A 148 -13.35 -22.95 -9.71
N THR A 149 -13.80 -21.70 -9.87
CA THR A 149 -13.42 -20.61 -8.95
C THR A 149 -14.34 -20.57 -7.73
N LEU A 150 -13.77 -20.52 -6.52
CA LEU A 150 -14.53 -20.50 -5.27
C LEU A 150 -15.48 -19.28 -5.19
N PHE A 151 -14.98 -18.08 -5.47
CA PHE A 151 -15.79 -16.85 -5.42
C PHE A 151 -16.20 -16.41 -6.83
N ARG A 152 -17.51 -16.50 -7.14
CA ARG A 152 -18.07 -16.20 -8.46
C ARG A 152 -18.93 -14.94 -8.45
N LYS A 153 -19.13 -14.37 -9.64
CA LYS A 153 -20.24 -13.45 -9.86
C LYS A 153 -21.56 -14.24 -9.84
N LEU A 154 -22.66 -13.59 -9.46
CA LEU A 154 -23.97 -14.24 -9.40
C LEU A 154 -24.45 -14.67 -10.79
N GLU A 155 -24.38 -13.75 -11.75
CA GLU A 155 -24.93 -13.91 -13.10
C GLU A 155 -23.94 -14.55 -14.11
N GLU A 156 -22.65 -14.62 -13.78
CA GLU A 156 -21.62 -15.17 -14.67
C GLU A 156 -20.88 -16.29 -13.96
N ASN A 157 -20.56 -17.39 -14.66
CA ASN A 157 -19.70 -18.46 -14.14
C ASN A 157 -18.20 -18.06 -14.12
N LYS A 158 -17.93 -16.76 -13.92
CA LYS A 158 -16.59 -16.15 -13.88
C LYS A 158 -16.24 -15.80 -12.44
N GLY A 159 -14.96 -15.95 -12.12
CA GLY A 159 -14.42 -15.54 -10.83
C GLY A 159 -14.59 -14.03 -10.58
N ILE A 160 -14.76 -13.66 -9.32
CA ILE A 160 -14.67 -12.25 -8.93
C ILE A 160 -13.23 -11.75 -9.12
N ASN A 161 -13.08 -10.49 -9.50
CA ASN A 161 -11.77 -9.84 -9.63
C ASN A 161 -11.57 -8.81 -8.52
N GLY A 162 -10.35 -8.27 -8.42
CA GLY A 162 -10.01 -7.29 -7.38
C GLY A 162 -10.89 -6.03 -7.38
N SER A 163 -11.42 -5.63 -8.54
CA SER A 163 -12.33 -4.47 -8.64
C SER A 163 -13.67 -4.73 -7.96
N VAL A 164 -14.23 -5.95 -8.10
CA VAL A 164 -15.46 -6.35 -7.41
C VAL A 164 -15.25 -6.32 -5.89
N VAL A 165 -14.14 -6.87 -5.41
CA VAL A 165 -13.80 -6.86 -3.98
C VAL A 165 -13.62 -5.44 -3.47
N LYS A 166 -12.97 -4.56 -4.24
CA LYS A 166 -12.81 -3.14 -3.90
C LYS A 166 -14.16 -2.42 -3.80
N ALA A 167 -15.06 -2.65 -4.77
CA ALA A 167 -16.40 -2.05 -4.77
C ALA A 167 -17.24 -2.52 -3.58
N LEU A 168 -17.15 -3.81 -3.22
CA LEU A 168 -17.79 -4.36 -2.03
C LEU A 168 -17.34 -3.63 -0.76
N PHE A 169 -16.02 -3.50 -0.55
CA PHE A 169 -15.48 -2.82 0.63
C PHE A 169 -15.85 -1.33 0.67
N GLN A 170 -15.86 -0.65 -0.49
CA GLN A 170 -16.35 0.73 -0.57
C GLN A 170 -17.82 0.84 -0.14
N ARG A 171 -18.67 -0.12 -0.51
CA ARG A 171 -20.07 -0.16 -0.05
C ARG A 171 -20.16 -0.35 1.46
N ILE A 172 -19.36 -1.25 2.04
CA ILE A 172 -19.34 -1.46 3.49
C ILE A 172 -18.91 -0.18 4.21
N VAL A 173 -17.82 0.47 3.78
CA VAL A 173 -17.35 1.75 4.32
C VAL A 173 -18.45 2.80 4.32
N ARG A 174 -19.20 2.94 3.21
CA ARG A 174 -20.31 3.90 3.12
C ARG A 174 -21.44 3.59 4.10
N ASN A 175 -21.74 2.31 4.31
CA ASN A 175 -22.86 1.90 5.15
C ASN A 175 -22.51 1.91 6.65
N THR A 176 -21.25 1.71 7.01
CA THR A 176 -20.82 1.62 8.42
C THR A 176 -20.14 2.88 8.94
N GLY A 177 -19.70 3.78 8.06
CA GLY A 177 -18.89 4.95 8.42
C GLY A 177 -17.44 4.62 8.80
N ILE A 178 -17.01 3.37 8.72
CA ILE A 178 -15.64 2.97 9.08
C ILE A 178 -14.66 3.45 8.00
N GLU A 179 -13.92 4.50 8.30
CA GLU A 179 -13.05 5.18 7.31
C GLU A 179 -11.87 4.33 6.81
N ARG A 180 -11.43 3.35 7.60
CA ARG A 180 -10.19 2.60 7.37
C ARG A 180 -10.46 1.13 7.09
N LEU A 181 -11.44 0.81 6.23
CA LEU A 181 -11.79 -0.56 5.87
C LEU A 181 -11.46 -0.88 4.41
N HIS A 182 -10.54 -1.83 4.18
CA HIS A 182 -10.15 -2.29 2.85
C HIS A 182 -9.73 -3.78 2.88
N PRO A 183 -9.75 -4.49 1.73
CA PRO A 183 -9.63 -5.95 1.71
C PRO A 183 -8.33 -6.50 2.31
N HIS A 184 -7.23 -5.77 2.15
CA HIS A 184 -5.92 -6.20 2.66
C HIS A 184 -5.86 -6.27 4.19
N LEU A 185 -6.75 -5.54 4.89
CA LEU A 185 -6.82 -5.60 6.35
C LEU A 185 -7.24 -6.96 6.85
N LEU A 186 -8.07 -7.69 6.11
CA LEU A 186 -8.43 -9.06 6.47
C LEU A 186 -7.19 -9.95 6.64
N ARG A 187 -6.20 -9.78 5.77
CA ARG A 187 -4.93 -10.52 5.85
C ARG A 187 -4.11 -10.12 7.07
N TYR A 188 -4.12 -8.84 7.40
CA TYR A 188 -3.42 -8.32 8.57
C TYR A 188 -4.05 -8.82 9.87
N THR A 189 -5.38 -8.76 9.95
CA THR A 189 -6.17 -9.34 11.03
C THR A 189 -5.87 -10.81 11.20
N PHE A 190 -5.95 -11.59 10.11
CA PHE A 190 -5.67 -13.02 10.14
C PHE A 190 -4.28 -13.29 10.72
N ALA A 191 -3.26 -12.62 10.21
CA ALA A 191 -1.88 -12.83 10.62
C ALA A 191 -1.63 -12.48 12.09
N THR A 192 -2.18 -11.35 12.56
CA THR A 192 -2.03 -10.93 13.95
C THR A 192 -2.79 -11.86 14.90
N SER A 193 -4.01 -12.25 14.52
CA SER A 193 -4.86 -13.19 15.27
C SER A 193 -4.23 -14.58 15.36
N TYR A 194 -3.57 -15.03 14.28
CA TYR A 194 -2.85 -16.29 14.23
C TYR A 194 -1.69 -16.31 15.25
N ILE A 195 -0.87 -15.26 15.30
CA ILE A 195 0.21 -15.19 16.28
C ILE A 195 -0.33 -15.07 17.71
N MET A 196 -1.36 -14.23 17.94
CA MET A 196 -1.95 -14.09 19.27
C MET A 196 -2.62 -15.38 19.77
N GLY A 197 -3.15 -16.19 18.86
CA GLY A 197 -3.70 -17.52 19.17
C GLY A 197 -2.62 -18.61 19.39
N GLY A 198 -1.34 -18.25 19.39
CA GLY A 198 -0.22 -19.19 19.62
C GLY A 198 0.26 -19.92 18.37
N GLY A 199 -0.14 -19.46 17.17
CA GLY A 199 0.29 -20.03 15.91
C GLY A 199 1.78 -19.81 15.62
N ASN A 200 2.39 -20.75 14.88
CA ASN A 200 3.82 -20.71 14.56
C ASN A 200 4.15 -19.69 13.45
N LEU A 201 5.18 -18.85 13.67
CA LEU A 201 5.57 -17.80 12.72
C LEU A 201 5.97 -18.33 11.33
N GLU A 202 6.58 -19.51 11.25
CA GLU A 202 6.97 -20.14 9.99
C GLU A 202 5.75 -20.65 9.22
N THR A 203 4.82 -21.32 9.91
CA THR A 203 3.54 -21.72 9.32
C THR A 203 2.79 -20.49 8.80
N LEU A 204 2.77 -19.39 9.56
CA LEU A 204 2.17 -18.14 9.09
C LEU A 204 2.87 -17.59 7.84
N ARG A 205 4.20 -17.62 7.79
CA ARG A 205 4.97 -17.18 6.60
C ARG A 205 4.55 -17.97 5.36
N LEU A 206 4.41 -19.28 5.48
CA LEU A 206 3.96 -20.18 4.41
C LEU A 206 2.51 -19.91 4.00
N LEU A 207 1.58 -19.82 4.96
CA LEU A 207 0.16 -19.51 4.71
C LEU A 207 -0.03 -18.17 4.00
N LEU A 208 0.81 -17.20 4.32
CA LEU A 208 0.81 -15.90 3.65
C LEU A 208 1.57 -15.93 2.32
N GLY A 209 2.42 -16.92 2.07
CA GLY A 209 3.29 -16.96 0.88
C GLY A 209 4.37 -15.88 0.89
N HIS A 210 4.89 -15.55 2.07
CA HIS A 210 5.98 -14.60 2.21
C HIS A 210 7.33 -15.30 1.98
N PHE A 211 8.15 -14.76 1.06
CA PHE A 211 9.48 -15.30 0.81
C PHE A 211 10.44 -15.08 2.00
N ASP A 212 10.36 -13.91 2.64
CA ASP A 212 11.21 -13.51 3.76
C ASP A 212 10.38 -13.21 5.02
N TYR A 213 10.97 -13.47 6.18
CA TYR A 213 10.44 -13.17 7.51
C TYR A 213 10.31 -11.68 7.79
N SER A 214 11.05 -10.79 7.12
CA SER A 214 10.96 -9.34 7.36
C SER A 214 9.53 -8.81 7.32
N VAL A 215 8.71 -9.32 6.38
CA VAL A 215 7.29 -8.95 6.24
C VAL A 215 6.40 -9.62 7.29
N THR A 216 6.76 -10.82 7.75
CA THR A 216 5.98 -11.58 8.75
C THR A 216 6.26 -11.10 10.19
N ARG A 217 7.50 -10.66 10.48
CA ARG A 217 7.93 -10.14 11.79
C ARG A 217 7.07 -8.97 12.28
N LYS A 218 6.55 -8.15 11.37
CA LYS A 218 5.65 -7.04 11.75
C LYS A 218 4.46 -7.54 12.57
N TYR A 219 3.89 -8.71 12.22
CA TYR A 219 2.73 -9.27 12.92
C TYR A 219 3.07 -9.75 14.33
N LEU A 220 4.32 -10.14 14.58
CA LEU A 220 4.79 -10.49 15.93
C LEU A 220 4.79 -9.27 16.85
N HIS A 221 5.33 -8.13 16.37
CA HIS A 221 5.35 -6.89 17.14
C HIS A 221 3.93 -6.39 17.45
N LEU A 222 3.03 -6.49 16.47
CA LEU A 222 1.64 -6.08 16.63
C LEU A 222 0.88 -6.97 17.60
N ALA A 223 1.07 -8.30 17.50
CA ALA A 223 0.50 -9.25 18.44
C ALA A 223 0.97 -8.97 19.87
N ALA A 224 2.27 -8.74 20.06
CA ALA A 224 2.81 -8.38 21.37
C ALA A 224 2.23 -7.06 21.90
N GLN A 225 2.12 -6.04 21.05
CA GLN A 225 1.50 -4.77 21.41
C GLN A 225 0.04 -4.96 21.86
N TYR A 226 -0.76 -5.71 21.10
CA TYR A 226 -2.16 -5.97 21.44
C TYR A 226 -2.34 -6.82 22.70
N GLN A 227 -1.44 -7.76 22.96
CA GLN A 227 -1.42 -8.50 24.22
C GLN A 227 -1.15 -7.58 25.41
N ILE A 228 -0.18 -6.67 25.29
CA ILE A 228 0.14 -5.69 26.35
C ILE A 228 -1.03 -4.74 26.61
N THR A 229 -1.70 -4.27 25.55
CA THR A 229 -2.82 -3.33 25.69
C THR A 229 -4.15 -4.01 26.02
N GLY A 230 -4.19 -5.34 26.10
CA GLY A 230 -5.43 -6.09 26.33
C GLY A 230 -6.47 -5.90 25.22
N THR A 231 -6.03 -5.59 23.99
CA THR A 231 -6.94 -5.33 22.88
C THR A 231 -7.63 -6.62 22.47
N ASP A 232 -8.96 -6.63 22.53
CA ASP A 232 -9.74 -7.76 22.01
C ASP A 232 -9.68 -7.76 20.48
N ILE A 233 -9.10 -8.83 19.94
CA ILE A 233 -8.99 -9.05 18.50
C ILE A 233 -9.69 -10.33 18.10
N TYR A 234 -9.85 -10.52 16.79
CA TYR A 234 -10.52 -11.68 16.25
C TYR A 234 -9.87 -13.00 16.71
N ARG A 235 -10.68 -13.95 17.16
CA ARG A 235 -10.23 -15.30 17.49
C ARG A 235 -10.44 -16.19 16.28
N LEU A 236 -9.34 -16.68 15.70
CA LEU A 236 -9.42 -17.59 14.55
C LEU A 236 -10.08 -18.90 14.94
N ASP A 237 -10.69 -19.55 13.96
CA ASP A 237 -11.27 -20.88 14.13
C ASP A 237 -10.18 -21.91 14.52
N PRO A 238 -10.48 -22.87 15.42
CA PRO A 238 -9.47 -23.82 15.91
C PRO A 238 -8.72 -24.60 14.83
N ILE A 239 -9.33 -24.77 13.65
CA ILE A 239 -8.73 -25.44 12.49
C ILE A 239 -7.38 -24.83 12.08
N PHE A 240 -7.18 -23.52 12.29
CA PHE A 240 -5.93 -22.84 11.94
C PHE A 240 -4.77 -23.18 12.89
N PHE A 241 -5.07 -23.74 14.08
CA PHE A 241 -4.06 -24.09 15.09
C PHE A 241 -3.81 -25.59 15.19
N GLN A 242 -4.42 -26.39 14.32
CA GLN A 242 -4.16 -27.82 14.28
C GLN A 242 -2.73 -28.07 13.78
N LYS A 243 -1.98 -28.92 14.50
CA LYS A 243 -0.63 -29.32 14.12
C LYS A 243 -0.71 -30.21 12.88
N GLY A 244 -0.45 -29.66 11.70
CA GLY A 244 -0.35 -30.44 10.46
C GLY A 244 -0.66 -29.64 9.21
N TYR A 245 0.40 -29.13 8.59
CA TYR A 245 0.56 -29.22 7.13
C TYR A 245 1.77 -30.09 6.87
#